data_AF-A0A3P7IZU5-F1
#
_entry.id   AF-A0A3P7IZU5-F1
#
_cell.length_a   1.000
_cell.length_b   1.000
_cell.length_c   1.000
_cell.angle_alpha   90.00
_cell.angle_beta   90.00
_cell.angle_gamma   90.00
#
_symmetry.space_group_name_H-M   'P 1'
#
loop_
_entity.id
_entity.type
_entity.pdbx_description
1 polymer ?
#
loop_
_entity_poly.entity_id
_entity_poly.type
_entity_poly.pdbx_seq_one_letter_code
_entity_poly.pdbx_strand_id
1 'polypeptide(L)'
;MFALQMVNNYTSLFYIAFARPENNGFQPNGLFGLGENFKDVCMPGTCGSLLAVQLISHMIIKPLPKFTSDIVIPYVMRIFRLRKWYYQDRQNMKDMLNEGDETSVLVREWLKPTAGEFTQGEFNEKIILFGTTMMFAALFPLAPLIALIIGLIDLRVDALRLLWLNRRPVPVLTQGIYLQHLFPLRLAAI
;
A
#
# COMPACT_ATOMS: atom_id res chain seq x y z
N MET A 1 -3.58 14.75 -3.89
CA MET A 1 -2.92 13.43 -4.07
C MET A 1 -3.93 12.28 -4.24
N PHE A 2 -4.92 12.13 -3.36
CA PHE A 2 -5.91 11.04 -3.42
C PHE A 2 -6.64 10.90 -4.77
N ALA A 3 -7.14 11.99 -5.35
CA ALA A 3 -7.84 11.94 -6.64
C ALA A 3 -6.98 11.36 -7.79
N LEU A 4 -5.69 11.72 -7.83
CA LEU A 4 -4.76 11.17 -8.83
C LEU A 4 -4.52 9.67 -8.62
N GLN A 5 -4.37 9.25 -7.36
CA GLN A 5 -4.25 7.83 -7.02
C GLN A 5 -5.52 7.07 -7.39
N MET A 6 -6.70 7.64 -7.13
CA MET A 6 -7.98 7.06 -7.52
C MET A 6 -8.04 6.85 -9.04
N VAL A 7 -7.87 7.91 -9.83
CA VAL A 7 -7.90 7.82 -11.31
C VAL A 7 -6.90 6.77 -11.80
N ASN A 8 -5.64 6.83 -11.38
CA ASN A 8 -4.64 5.86 -11.81
C ASN A 8 -4.96 4.40 -11.43
N ASN A 9 -5.61 4.18 -10.29
CA ASN A 9 -5.99 2.84 -9.86
C ASN A 9 -7.21 2.29 -10.60
N TYR A 10 -8.20 3.14 -10.83
CA TYR A 10 -9.51 2.72 -11.32
C TYR A 10 -9.65 2.81 -12.85
N THR A 11 -8.93 3.72 -13.53
CA THR A 11 -9.12 3.97 -14.98
C THR A 11 -8.99 2.69 -15.82
N SER A 12 -8.03 1.82 -15.53
CA SER A 12 -7.90 0.55 -16.28
C SER A 12 -9.09 -0.39 -16.10
N LEU A 13 -9.66 -0.44 -14.89
CA LEU A 13 -10.83 -1.27 -14.57
C LEU A 13 -12.11 -0.69 -15.19
N PHE A 14 -12.29 0.64 -15.13
CA PHE A 14 -13.40 1.32 -15.80
C PHE A 14 -13.33 1.18 -17.32
N TYR A 15 -12.13 1.23 -17.89
CA TYR A 15 -11.92 1.05 -19.32
C TYR A 15 -12.43 -0.31 -19.78
N ILE A 16 -12.04 -1.39 -19.09
CA ILE A 16 -12.47 -2.75 -19.43
C ILE A 16 -13.98 -2.94 -19.17
N ALA A 17 -14.51 -2.38 -18.08
CA ALA A 17 -15.91 -2.57 -17.70
C ALA A 17 -16.92 -1.82 -18.59
N PHE A 18 -16.59 -0.60 -19.04
CA PHE A 18 -17.55 0.28 -19.73
C PHE A 18 -17.11 0.72 -21.13
N ALA A 19 -15.81 0.93 -21.35
CA ALA A 19 -15.30 1.53 -22.57
C ALA A 19 -14.86 0.51 -23.62
N ARG A 20 -14.63 -0.76 -23.23
CA ARG A 20 -14.23 -1.85 -24.13
C ARG A 20 -15.47 -2.65 -24.55
N PRO A 21 -16.02 -2.43 -25.77
CA PRO A 21 -17.25 -3.07 -26.19
C PRO A 21 -17.04 -4.51 -26.69
N GLU A 22 -18.09 -5.32 -26.58
CA GLU A 22 -18.08 -6.73 -27.00
C GLU A 22 -18.33 -6.91 -28.50
N ASN A 23 -19.07 -6.01 -29.15
CA ASN A 23 -19.58 -6.29 -30.51
C ASN A 23 -19.11 -5.32 -31.62
N ASN A 24 -18.73 -4.06 -31.32
CA ASN A 24 -18.47 -3.06 -32.39
C ASN A 24 -17.10 -2.35 -32.34
N GLY A 25 -16.25 -2.61 -31.34
CA GLY A 25 -15.04 -1.79 -31.10
C GLY A 25 -15.37 -0.32 -30.79
N PHE A 26 -14.42 0.45 -30.28
CA PHE A 26 -14.66 1.88 -30.00
C PHE A 26 -14.76 2.72 -31.29
N GLN A 27 -14.16 2.25 -32.39
CA GLN A 27 -14.11 2.92 -33.69
C GLN A 27 -14.31 1.92 -34.84
N PRO A 28 -14.98 2.32 -35.94
CA PRO A 28 -15.24 1.44 -37.08
C PRO A 28 -13.95 1.01 -37.81
N ASN A 29 -12.91 1.85 -37.83
CA ASN A 29 -11.65 1.63 -38.56
C ASN A 29 -10.48 1.15 -37.69
N GLY A 30 -10.77 0.49 -36.56
CA GLY A 30 -9.74 0.10 -35.58
C GLY A 30 -9.25 1.27 -34.74
N LEU A 31 -8.42 0.98 -33.74
CA LEU A 31 -7.91 1.98 -32.81
C LEU A 31 -7.05 3.02 -33.57
N PHE A 32 -7.38 4.32 -33.44
CA PHE A 32 -6.70 5.44 -34.12
C PHE A 32 -6.59 5.32 -35.66
N GLY A 33 -7.47 4.53 -36.30
CA GLY A 33 -7.48 4.37 -37.75
C GLY A 33 -6.40 3.43 -38.30
N LEU A 34 -5.80 2.58 -37.46
CA LEU A 34 -4.79 1.58 -37.87
C LEU A 34 -5.37 0.34 -38.60
N GLY A 35 -6.68 0.29 -38.86
CA GLY A 35 -7.33 -0.78 -39.60
C GLY A 35 -8.03 -1.83 -38.73
N GLU A 36 -8.88 -2.65 -39.34
CA GLU A 36 -9.80 -3.57 -38.62
C GLU A 36 -9.09 -4.64 -37.77
N ASN A 37 -7.83 -4.97 -38.08
CA ASN A 37 -7.03 -5.93 -37.31
C ASN A 37 -6.65 -5.40 -35.92
N PHE A 38 -6.73 -4.09 -35.69
CA PHE A 38 -6.39 -3.45 -34.41
C PHE A 38 -7.65 -2.94 -33.68
N LYS A 39 -8.75 -3.69 -33.78
CA LYS A 39 -9.97 -3.42 -32.98
C LYS A 39 -9.79 -4.03 -31.59
N ASP A 40 -9.90 -3.20 -30.56
CA ASP A 40 -9.85 -3.65 -29.17
C ASP A 40 -11.21 -4.22 -28.74
N VAL A 41 -11.50 -5.45 -29.15
CA VAL A 41 -12.76 -6.17 -28.91
C VAL A 41 -12.50 -7.39 -28.04
N CYS A 42 -13.37 -7.62 -27.07
CA CYS A 42 -13.35 -8.88 -26.32
C CYS A 42 -14.01 -10.00 -27.14
N MET A 43 -13.54 -11.24 -26.94
CA MET A 43 -14.30 -12.40 -27.41
C MET A 43 -15.65 -12.47 -26.69
N PRO A 44 -16.70 -12.99 -27.36
CA PRO A 44 -18.03 -13.07 -26.77
C PRO A 44 -17.99 -13.91 -25.49
N GLY A 45 -18.51 -13.36 -24.39
CA GLY A 45 -18.54 -13.97 -23.07
C GLY A 45 -17.25 -13.89 -22.25
N THR A 46 -16.13 -13.38 -22.78
CA THR A 46 -14.84 -13.37 -22.05
C THR A 46 -14.53 -12.05 -21.35
N CYS A 47 -15.27 -10.97 -21.61
CA CYS A 47 -14.97 -9.63 -21.08
C CYS A 47 -14.97 -9.58 -19.54
N GLY A 48 -15.96 -10.21 -18.90
CA GLY A 48 -16.04 -10.29 -17.43
C GLY A 48 -14.90 -11.08 -16.79
N SER A 49 -14.46 -12.17 -17.43
CA SER A 49 -13.34 -12.98 -16.93
C SER A 49 -12.00 -12.23 -16.99
N LEU A 50 -11.80 -11.44 -18.04
CA LEU A 50 -10.61 -10.60 -18.20
C LEU A 50 -10.58 -9.49 -17.13
N LEU A 51 -11.72 -8.88 -16.83
CA LEU A 51 -11.85 -7.93 -15.73
C LEU A 51 -11.54 -8.59 -14.37
N ALA A 52 -12.05 -9.80 -14.12
CA ALA A 52 -11.80 -10.53 -12.88
C ALA A 52 -10.31 -10.84 -12.68
N VAL A 53 -9.61 -11.28 -13.73
CA VAL A 53 -8.15 -11.48 -13.70
C VAL A 53 -7.42 -10.17 -13.41
N GLN A 54 -7.83 -9.06 -14.05
CA GLN A 54 -7.22 -7.76 -13.80
C GLN A 54 -7.43 -7.29 -12.35
N LEU A 55 -8.61 -7.51 -11.77
CA LEU A 55 -8.91 -7.21 -10.37
C LEU A 55 -8.03 -8.00 -9.41
N ILE A 56 -7.94 -9.32 -9.59
CA ILE A 56 -7.10 -10.19 -8.77
C ILE A 56 -5.64 -9.77 -8.88
N SER A 57 -5.17 -9.50 -10.10
CA SER A 57 -3.82 -8.99 -10.35
C SER A 57 -3.56 -7.69 -9.59
N HIS A 58 -4.52 -6.76 -9.55
CA HIS A 58 -4.38 -5.51 -8.80
C HIS A 58 -4.32 -5.73 -7.30
N MET A 59 -5.18 -6.60 -6.76
CA MET A 59 -5.23 -6.92 -5.34
C MET A 59 -3.96 -7.60 -4.83
N ILE A 60 -3.30 -8.41 -5.66
CA ILE A 60 -2.06 -9.10 -5.28
C ILE A 60 -0.83 -8.22 -5.55
N ILE A 61 -0.73 -7.61 -6.73
CA ILE A 61 0.52 -6.95 -7.16
C ILE A 61 0.71 -5.59 -6.49
N LYS A 62 -0.36 -4.80 -6.29
CA LYS A 62 -0.20 -3.44 -5.78
C LYS A 62 0.31 -3.34 -4.34
N PRO A 63 -0.08 -4.22 -3.42
CA PRO A 63 0.49 -4.22 -2.07
C PRO A 63 1.95 -4.67 -2.02
N LEU A 64 2.43 -5.44 -3.01
CA LEU A 64 3.77 -6.06 -2.95
C LEU A 64 4.92 -5.05 -2.85
N PRO A 65 5.06 -4.02 -3.70
CA PRO A 65 6.17 -3.07 -3.60
C PRO A 65 6.25 -2.41 -2.23
N LYS A 66 5.09 -2.07 -1.66
CA LYS A 66 4.99 -1.42 -0.36
C LYS A 66 5.30 -2.38 0.79
N PHE A 67 4.77 -3.60 0.75
CA PHE A 67 5.14 -4.65 1.68
C PHE A 67 6.65 -4.93 1.66
N THR A 68 7.23 -4.96 0.46
CA THR A 68 8.68 -5.14 0.27
C THR A 68 9.46 -3.95 0.84
N SER A 69 9.07 -2.70 0.54
CA SER A 69 9.76 -1.52 1.05
C SER A 69 9.65 -1.42 2.57
N ASP A 70 8.52 -1.82 3.13
CA ASP A 70 8.20 -1.58 4.54
C ASP A 70 8.75 -2.66 5.47
N ILE A 71 8.93 -3.89 4.98
CA ILE A 71 9.46 -5.00 5.77
C ILE A 71 10.90 -5.32 5.38
N VAL A 72 11.19 -5.46 4.08
CA VAL A 72 12.49 -5.97 3.63
C VAL A 72 13.58 -4.95 3.86
N ILE A 73 13.34 -3.66 3.58
CA ILE A 73 14.36 -2.61 3.77
C ILE A 73 14.81 -2.50 5.23
N PRO A 74 13.94 -2.33 6.25
CA PRO A 74 14.40 -2.21 7.63
C PRO A 74 15.01 -3.50 8.16
N TYR A 75 14.52 -4.67 7.72
CA TYR A 75 15.10 -5.96 8.11
C TYR A 75 16.51 -6.15 7.54
N VAL A 76 16.72 -5.82 6.27
CA VAL A 76 18.02 -5.84 5.60
C VAL A 76 18.97 -4.84 6.25
N MET A 77 18.54 -3.61 6.53
CA MET A 77 19.36 -2.63 7.25
C MET A 77 19.76 -3.14 8.64
N ARG A 78 18.87 -3.82 9.36
CA ARG A 78 19.19 -4.43 10.67
C ARG A 78 20.27 -5.51 10.52
N ILE A 79 20.17 -6.40 9.54
CA ILE A 79 21.18 -7.43 9.27
C ILE A 79 22.53 -6.79 8.91
N PHE A 80 22.55 -5.78 8.04
CA PHE A 80 23.79 -5.07 7.70
C PHE A 80 24.43 -4.39 8.90
N ARG A 81 23.65 -3.76 9.79
CA ARG A 81 24.16 -3.17 11.03
C ARG A 81 24.74 -4.24 11.97
N LEU A 82 24.05 -5.37 12.13
CA LEU A 82 24.54 -6.49 12.96
C LEU A 82 25.83 -7.09 12.38
N ARG A 83 25.94 -7.21 11.05
CA ARG A 83 27.15 -7.73 10.40
C ARG A 83 28.33 -6.77 10.51
N LYS A 84 28.08 -5.45 10.36
CA LYS A 84 29.09 -4.41 10.58
C LYS A 84 29.54 -4.38 12.05
N TRP A 85 28.61 -4.50 12.99
CA TRP A 85 28.89 -4.60 14.42
C TRP A 85 29.74 -5.83 14.71
N TYR A 86 29.34 -7.03 14.30
CA TYR A 86 30.14 -8.26 14.48
C TYR A 86 31.58 -8.16 13.93
N TYR A 87 31.79 -7.39 12.86
CA TYR A 87 33.13 -7.15 12.29
C TYR A 87 33.97 -6.13 13.08
N GLN A 88 33.33 -5.11 13.68
CA GLN A 88 33.99 -4.07 14.50
C GLN A 88 34.16 -4.50 15.97
N ASP A 89 33.28 -5.37 16.47
CA ASP A 89 33.13 -5.75 17.88
C ASP A 89 34.26 -6.66 18.41
N ARG A 90 35.12 -7.18 17.52
CA ARG A 90 36.36 -7.85 17.92
C ARG A 90 37.38 -6.91 18.59
N GLN A 91 37.19 -5.59 18.50
CA GLN A 91 38.04 -4.58 19.15
C GLN A 91 37.36 -3.79 20.29
N ASN A 92 36.02 -3.66 20.32
CA ASN A 92 35.31 -2.71 21.23
C ASN A 92 34.44 -3.34 22.35
N MET A 93 34.34 -4.67 22.43
CA MET A 93 33.52 -5.41 23.42
C MET A 93 33.78 -5.07 24.90
N LYS A 94 34.92 -4.45 25.23
CA LYS A 94 35.26 -4.12 26.63
C LYS A 94 34.61 -2.83 27.15
N ASP A 95 34.23 -1.89 26.29
CA ASP A 95 33.73 -0.58 26.73
C ASP A 95 32.19 -0.52 26.83
N MET A 96 31.47 -1.35 26.05
CA MET A 96 30.00 -1.34 26.01
C MET A 96 29.32 -2.10 27.17
N LEU A 97 30.04 -2.96 27.89
CA LEU A 97 29.52 -3.70 29.06
C LEU A 97 29.46 -2.84 30.35
N ASN A 98 29.98 -1.60 30.32
CA ASN A 98 30.03 -0.69 31.47
C ASN A 98 28.95 0.41 31.46
N GLU A 99 28.27 0.65 30.33
CA GLU A 99 27.12 1.56 30.29
C GLU A 99 25.84 0.77 30.59
N GLY A 100 25.16 1.13 31.68
CA GLY A 100 24.01 0.40 32.21
C GLY A 100 22.92 0.10 31.17
N ASP A 101 22.30 -1.07 31.32
CA ASP A 101 21.31 -1.66 30.41
C ASP A 101 20.24 -0.66 29.91
N GLU A 102 19.83 0.28 30.77
CA GLU A 102 18.87 1.36 30.51
C GLU A 102 19.27 2.33 29.38
N THR A 103 20.55 2.76 29.31
CA THR A 103 20.98 3.73 28.28
C THR A 103 21.02 3.07 26.90
N SER A 104 21.36 1.78 26.83
CA SER A 104 21.40 1.00 25.59
C SER A 104 20.01 0.85 24.93
N VAL A 105 18.95 0.70 25.75
CA VAL A 105 17.57 0.57 25.28
C VAL A 105 17.07 1.88 24.70
N LEU A 106 17.34 3.01 25.36
CA LEU A 106 16.96 4.34 24.89
C LEU A 106 17.63 4.70 23.57
N VAL A 107 18.93 4.45 23.43
CA VAL A 107 19.67 4.67 22.18
C VAL A 107 19.09 3.83 21.04
N ARG A 108 18.77 2.56 21.31
CA ARG A 108 18.19 1.66 20.29
C ARG A 108 16.81 2.13 19.80
N GLU A 109 16.00 2.73 20.68
CA GLU A 109 14.70 3.28 20.32
C GLU A 109 14.82 4.60 19.52
N TRP A 110 15.80 5.45 19.84
CA TRP A 110 16.08 6.68 19.09
C TRP A 110 16.58 6.45 17.66
N LEU A 111 17.24 5.31 17.39
CA LEU A 111 17.71 4.94 16.06
C LEU A 111 16.62 4.40 15.11
N LYS A 112 15.40 4.15 15.62
CA LYS A 112 14.27 3.71 14.80
C LYS A 112 13.72 4.89 13.98
N PRO A 113 13.28 4.66 12.73
CA PRO A 113 12.61 5.69 11.95
C PRO A 113 11.35 6.18 12.67
N THR A 114 11.04 7.46 12.53
CA THR A 114 9.79 8.02 13.05
C THR A 114 8.62 7.45 12.26
N ALA A 115 7.51 7.16 12.95
CA ALA A 115 6.29 6.66 12.32
C ALA A 115 5.54 7.71 11.45
N GLY A 116 6.22 8.81 11.02
CA GLY A 116 5.89 9.88 10.04
C GLY A 116 4.43 10.13 9.60
N GLU A 117 4.24 10.73 8.42
CA GLU A 117 2.93 10.87 7.74
C GLU A 117 2.41 9.52 7.18
N PHE A 118 2.78 8.40 7.81
CA PHE A 118 2.42 7.06 7.33
C PHE A 118 0.90 6.90 7.30
N THR A 119 0.17 7.53 8.21
CA THR A 119 -1.29 7.41 8.31
C THR A 119 -2.00 7.68 6.98
N GLN A 120 -1.71 8.78 6.29
CA GLN A 120 -2.49 9.16 5.10
C GLN A 120 -2.23 8.23 3.90
N GLY A 121 -0.98 7.82 3.68
CA GLY A 121 -0.62 6.90 2.61
C GLY A 121 -1.18 5.49 2.84
N GLU A 122 -1.13 5.01 4.09
CA GLU A 122 -1.76 3.76 4.51
C GLU A 122 -3.28 3.80 4.32
N PHE A 123 -3.95 4.85 4.81
CA PHE A 123 -5.41 4.97 4.68
C PHE A 123 -5.86 5.05 3.22
N ASN A 124 -5.16 5.80 2.36
CA ASN A 124 -5.51 5.90 0.95
C ASN A 124 -5.52 4.53 0.27
N GLU A 125 -4.56 3.66 0.58
CA GLU A 125 -4.51 2.31 0.02
C GLU A 125 -5.70 1.45 0.49
N LYS A 126 -6.04 1.50 1.79
CA LYS A 126 -7.22 0.77 2.30
C LYS A 126 -8.52 1.26 1.66
N ILE A 127 -8.64 2.57 1.42
CA ILE A 127 -9.81 3.17 0.75
C ILE A 127 -9.91 2.71 -0.70
N ILE A 128 -8.78 2.63 -1.42
CA ILE A 128 -8.75 2.14 -2.80
C ILE A 128 -9.10 0.65 -2.85
N LEU A 129 -8.59 -0.17 -1.93
CA LEU A 129 -8.97 -1.58 -1.83
C LEU A 129 -10.46 -1.76 -1.52
N PHE A 130 -11.01 -0.95 -0.62
CA PHE A 130 -12.43 -0.97 -0.30
C PHE A 130 -13.28 -0.57 -1.51
N GLY A 131 -12.95 0.53 -2.19
CA GLY A 131 -13.72 1.00 -3.34
C GLY A 131 -13.65 0.03 -4.53
N THR A 132 -12.48 -0.58 -4.81
CA THR A 132 -12.37 -1.64 -5.84
C THR A 132 -13.22 -2.86 -5.47
N THR A 133 -13.20 -3.27 -4.20
CA THR A 133 -14.04 -4.39 -3.75
C THR A 133 -15.52 -4.08 -3.89
N MET A 134 -15.98 -2.89 -3.49
CA MET A 134 -17.39 -2.50 -3.55
C MET A 134 -17.89 -2.32 -4.99
N MET A 135 -17.12 -1.66 -5.85
CA MET A 135 -17.55 -1.39 -7.24
C MET A 135 -17.60 -2.64 -8.11
N PHE A 136 -16.76 -3.63 -7.82
CA PHE A 136 -16.62 -4.83 -8.65
C PHE A 136 -17.13 -6.13 -8.00
N ALA A 137 -17.71 -6.07 -6.80
CA ALA A 137 -18.30 -7.22 -6.11
C ALA A 137 -19.40 -7.92 -6.92
N ALA A 138 -20.18 -7.15 -7.71
CA ALA A 138 -21.25 -7.70 -8.55
C ALA A 138 -20.73 -8.59 -9.70
N LEU A 139 -19.50 -8.33 -10.17
CA LEU A 139 -18.87 -9.06 -11.28
C LEU A 139 -18.04 -10.25 -10.77
N PHE A 140 -17.48 -10.13 -9.57
CA PHE A 140 -16.73 -11.21 -8.93
C PHE A 140 -17.14 -11.36 -7.45
N PRO A 141 -18.07 -12.28 -7.13
CA PRO A 141 -18.62 -12.42 -5.77
C PRO A 141 -17.58 -12.90 -4.74
N LEU A 142 -16.45 -13.44 -5.19
CA LEU A 142 -15.32 -13.85 -4.34
C LEU A 142 -14.36 -12.70 -4.00
N ALA A 143 -14.46 -11.54 -4.67
CA ALA A 143 -13.65 -10.35 -4.38
C ALA A 143 -13.63 -9.95 -2.89
N PRO A 144 -14.79 -9.83 -2.20
CA PRO A 144 -14.80 -9.44 -0.79
C PRO A 144 -14.11 -10.44 0.14
N LEU A 145 -14.15 -11.73 -0.18
CA LEU A 145 -13.45 -12.75 0.61
C LEU A 145 -11.94 -12.61 0.48
N ILE A 146 -11.44 -12.36 -0.73
CA ILE A 146 -10.01 -12.11 -0.98
C ILE A 146 -9.57 -10.81 -0.28
N ALA A 147 -10.35 -9.74 -0.41
CA ALA A 147 -10.08 -8.48 0.25
C ALA A 147 -10.03 -8.62 1.78
N LEU A 148 -10.87 -9.47 2.37
CA LEU A 148 -10.87 -9.76 3.80
C LEU A 148 -9.58 -10.48 4.23
N ILE A 149 -9.13 -11.49 3.49
CA ILE A 149 -7.89 -12.21 3.79
C ILE A 149 -6.69 -11.26 3.70
N ILE A 150 -6.62 -10.46 2.64
CA ILE A 150 -5.56 -9.45 2.47
C ILE A 150 -5.60 -8.46 3.63
N GLY A 151 -6.78 -7.94 3.99
CA GLY A 151 -6.94 -7.00 5.11
C GLY A 151 -6.52 -7.59 6.47
N LEU A 152 -6.74 -8.89 6.70
CA LEU A 152 -6.28 -9.57 7.93
C LEU A 152 -4.76 -9.69 7.98
N ILE A 153 -4.11 -10.04 6.87
CA ILE A 153 -2.64 -10.13 6.79
C ILE A 153 -2.05 -8.75 7.02
N ASP A 154 -2.59 -7.76 6.33
CA ASP A 154 -2.13 -6.37 6.36
C ASP A 154 -2.27 -5.76 7.77
N LEU A 155 -3.36 -6.05 8.48
CA LEU A 155 -3.52 -5.67 9.90
C LEU A 155 -2.40 -6.23 10.79
N ARG A 156 -2.00 -7.49 10.58
CA ARG A 156 -0.92 -8.11 11.38
C ARG A 156 0.44 -7.50 11.05
N VAL A 157 0.68 -7.23 9.78
CA VAL A 157 1.90 -6.59 9.29
C VAL A 157 2.03 -5.17 9.84
N ASP A 158 0.97 -4.38 9.76
CA ASP A 158 0.90 -3.03 10.30
C ASP A 158 1.16 -3.02 11.82
N ALA A 159 0.57 -3.96 12.56
CA ALA A 159 0.80 -4.10 14.00
C ALA A 159 2.27 -4.43 14.32
N LEU A 160 2.87 -5.39 13.60
CA LEU A 160 4.27 -5.75 13.77
C LEU A 160 5.21 -4.57 13.44
N ARG A 161 4.89 -3.81 12.40
CA ARG A 161 5.64 -2.62 11.99
C ARG A 161 5.62 -1.54 13.08
N LEU A 162 4.44 -1.25 13.63
CA LEU A 162 4.29 -0.25 14.69
C LEU A 162 4.98 -0.64 16.00
N LEU A 163 5.02 -1.94 16.32
CA LEU A 163 5.66 -2.43 17.54
C LEU A 163 7.18 -2.58 17.42
N TRP A 164 7.67 -3.10 16.29
CA TRP A 164 9.06 -3.55 16.17
C TRP A 164 9.95 -2.66 15.31
N LEU A 165 9.39 -2.02 14.28
CA LEU A 165 10.17 -1.32 13.25
C LEU A 165 10.17 0.20 13.43
N ASN A 166 9.03 0.77 13.81
CA ASN A 166 8.87 2.20 14.00
C ASN A 166 9.10 2.61 15.46
N ARG A 167 9.53 3.87 15.65
CA ARG A 167 9.53 4.50 16.97
C ARG A 167 8.10 4.74 17.44
N ARG A 168 7.84 4.62 18.74
CA ARG A 168 6.52 4.91 19.34
C ARG A 168 6.02 6.31 18.88
N PRO A 169 4.85 6.40 18.21
CA PRO A 169 4.29 7.67 17.80
C PRO A 169 3.76 8.45 19.01
N VAL A 170 3.76 9.77 18.91
CA VAL A 170 3.11 10.64 19.91
C VAL A 170 1.60 10.55 19.69
N PRO A 171 0.80 10.28 20.75
CA PRO A 171 -0.65 10.22 20.62
C PRO A 171 -1.20 11.59 20.22
N VAL A 172 -1.93 11.63 19.10
CA VAL A 172 -2.64 12.83 18.63
C VAL A 172 -4.14 12.50 18.65
N LEU A 173 -4.92 13.35 19.31
CA LEU A 173 -6.37 13.24 19.31
C LEU A 173 -6.92 13.77 17.99
N THR A 174 -7.68 12.96 17.28
CA THR A 174 -8.42 13.37 16.09
C THR A 174 -9.89 13.02 16.23
N GLN A 175 -10.76 13.92 15.77
CA GLN A 175 -12.22 13.73 15.76
C GLN A 175 -12.72 13.05 14.47
N GLY A 176 -11.81 12.68 13.56
CA GLY A 176 -12.16 11.97 12.33
C GLY A 176 -10.93 11.41 11.59
N ILE A 177 -11.17 10.45 10.69
CA ILE A 177 -10.11 9.70 9.99
C ILE A 177 -9.36 10.60 8.97
N TYR A 178 -10.04 11.58 8.36
CA TYR A 178 -9.51 12.41 7.28
C TYR A 178 -9.01 13.80 7.70
N LEU A 179 -9.25 14.19 8.95
CA LEU A 179 -9.13 15.59 9.39
C LEU A 179 -7.77 15.92 10.00
N GLN A 180 -6.72 15.19 9.61
CA GLN A 180 -5.37 15.42 10.11
C GLN A 180 -4.75 16.74 9.59
N HIS A 181 -5.23 17.25 8.45
CA HIS A 181 -4.77 18.51 7.82
C HIS A 181 -5.59 19.76 8.16
N LEU A 182 -6.72 19.63 8.86
CA LEU A 182 -7.54 20.78 9.28
C LEU A 182 -7.22 21.26 10.70
N PHE A 183 -6.31 20.58 11.40
CA PHE A 183 -5.89 20.95 12.75
C PHE A 183 -5.28 22.36 12.86
N PRO A 184 -4.43 22.86 11.92
CA PRO A 184 -3.92 24.23 12.03
C PRO A 184 -5.00 25.30 11.78
N LEU A 185 -6.07 24.98 11.04
CA LEU A 185 -7.18 25.91 10.80
C LEU A 185 -8.13 26.05 12.00
N ARG A 186 -8.21 25.04 12.87
CA ARG A 186 -9.01 25.12 14.11
C ARG A 186 -8.32 25.90 15.22
N LEU A 187 -6.98 25.88 15.27
CA LEU A 187 -6.20 26.70 16.20
C LEU A 187 -6.14 28.17 15.81
N ALA A 188 -6.35 28.50 14.53
CA ALA A 188 -6.47 29.88 14.05
C ALA A 188 -7.89 30.48 14.22
N ALA A 189 -8.85 29.67 14.69
CA ALA A 189 -10.25 30.07 14.89
C ALA A 189 -10.64 30.17 16.39
N ILE A 190 -9.66 30.24 17.29
CA ILE A 190 -9.83 30.58 18.71
C ILE A 190 -9.03 31.84 18.99
#